data_AF-A0A9W9AIT1-F1
#
_entry.id   AF-A0A9W9AIT1-F1
#
_cell.length_a   1.000
_cell.length_b   1.000
_cell.length_c   1.000
_cell.angle_alpha   90.00
_cell.angle_beta   90.00
_cell.angle_gamma   90.00
#
_symmetry.space_group_name_H-M   'P 1'
#
loop_
_entity.id
_entity.type
_entity.pdbx_description
1 polymer ?
#
loop_
_entity_poly.entity_id
_entity_poly.type
_entity_poly.pdbx_seq_one_letter_code
_entity_poly.pdbx_strand_id
1 'polypeptide(L)'
;MSSNPPNSLTSTYHRDPYPAISHTKPNLSQVGRTVLITGGGGGIGFEIARSFAKAGASKIIIIERRGALLDDAAGKLRDEFKDSSTEFIPEQGDIGDDTSVNSLRIS
;
A
#
# COMPACT_ATOMS: atom_id res chain seq x y z
N MET A 1 21.63 -10.56 -13.60
CA MET A 1 22.74 -10.18 -12.71
C MET A 1 22.51 -8.72 -12.34
N SER A 2 22.04 -8.45 -11.11
CA SER A 2 21.81 -7.07 -10.64
C SER A 2 23.18 -6.39 -10.49
N SER A 3 23.47 -5.40 -11.33
CA SER A 3 24.68 -4.61 -11.22
C SER A 3 24.53 -3.59 -10.10
N ASN A 4 25.48 -3.57 -9.17
CA ASN A 4 25.44 -2.62 -8.07
C ASN A 4 25.66 -1.18 -8.57
N PRO A 5 25.03 -0.18 -7.92
CA PRO A 5 25.33 1.21 -8.20
C PRO A 5 26.79 1.54 -7.88
N PRO A 6 27.40 2.50 -8.60
CA PRO A 6 28.75 2.96 -8.28
C PRO A 6 28.72 3.53 -6.85
N ASN A 7 29.55 2.96 -5.96
CA ASN A 7 29.65 3.23 -4.50
C ASN A 7 28.81 2.33 -3.56
N SER A 8 28.46 1.10 -3.95
CA SER A 8 27.88 0.13 -3.01
C SER A 8 28.92 -0.39 -1.99
N LEU A 9 28.60 -0.32 -0.69
CA LEU A 9 29.42 -0.89 0.39
C LEU A 9 29.39 -2.44 0.41
N THR A 10 28.41 -3.05 -0.25
CA THR A 10 28.22 -4.50 -0.31
C THR A 10 28.31 -5.02 -1.74
N SER A 11 28.77 -6.26 -1.89
CA SER A 11 28.86 -6.97 -3.19
C SER A 11 27.49 -7.32 -3.79
N THR A 12 26.44 -7.35 -2.97
CA THR A 12 25.07 -7.60 -3.42
C THR A 12 24.15 -6.47 -2.93
N TYR A 13 23.43 -5.84 -3.85
CA TYR A 13 22.42 -4.82 -3.56
C TYR A 13 21.03 -5.33 -3.95
N HIS A 14 20.10 -5.39 -3.00
CA HIS A 14 18.74 -5.90 -3.19
C HIS A 14 17.75 -4.74 -3.37
N ARG A 15 17.08 -4.68 -4.53
CA ARG A 15 16.01 -3.70 -4.82
C ARG A 15 14.63 -4.32 -4.98
N ASP A 16 14.57 -5.64 -5.08
CA ASP A 16 13.34 -6.38 -5.31
C ASP A 16 12.88 -7.06 -4.01
N PRO A 17 11.57 -7.28 -3.82
CA PRO A 17 11.06 -8.08 -2.72
C PRO A 17 11.70 -9.47 -2.72
N TYR A 18 12.05 -9.99 -1.55
CA TYR A 18 12.54 -11.36 -1.44
C TYR A 18 11.48 -12.34 -1.98
N PRO A 19 11.89 -13.43 -2.66
CA PRO A 19 10.94 -14.39 -3.21
C PRO A 19 9.95 -14.91 -2.16
N ALA A 20 10.37 -15.03 -0.90
CA ALA A 20 9.52 -15.44 0.22
C ALA A 20 8.24 -14.59 0.36
N ILE A 21 8.34 -13.28 0.18
CA ILE A 21 7.29 -12.28 0.45
C ILE A 21 6.76 -11.60 -0.82
N SER A 22 7.07 -12.14 -2.01
CA SER A 22 6.61 -11.55 -3.26
C SER A 22 5.08 -11.52 -3.33
N HIS A 23 4.52 -10.35 -3.62
CA HIS A 23 3.08 -10.11 -3.82
C HIS A 23 2.48 -10.87 -5.01
N THR A 24 3.32 -11.46 -5.88
CA THR A 24 2.87 -12.29 -7.03
C THR A 24 2.67 -13.76 -6.68
N LYS A 25 2.94 -14.17 -5.43
CA LYS A 25 2.78 -15.57 -5.04
C LYS A 25 1.30 -15.95 -4.91
N PRO A 26 0.88 -17.09 -5.48
CA PRO A 26 -0.52 -17.54 -5.40
C PRO A 26 -1.04 -17.67 -3.96
N ASN A 27 -0.21 -18.17 -3.04
CA ASN A 27 -0.59 -18.35 -1.63
C ASN A 27 -0.64 -17.05 -0.82
N LEU A 28 -0.19 -15.93 -1.40
CA LEU A 28 -0.26 -14.59 -0.82
C LEU A 28 -1.29 -13.71 -1.55
N SER A 29 -2.08 -14.29 -2.47
CA SER A 29 -3.16 -13.60 -3.17
C SER A 29 -4.17 -12.98 -2.21
N GLN A 30 -4.65 -11.79 -2.57
CA GLN A 30 -5.60 -11.01 -1.78
C GLN A 30 -6.93 -10.79 -2.52
N VAL A 31 -7.17 -11.58 -3.57
CA VAL A 31 -8.43 -11.56 -4.32
C VAL A 31 -9.62 -11.70 -3.37
N GLY A 32 -10.57 -10.78 -3.48
CA GLY A 32 -11.78 -10.74 -2.66
C GLY A 32 -11.58 -10.17 -1.25
N ARG A 33 -10.37 -9.71 -0.89
CA ARG A 33 -10.08 -9.18 0.45
C ARG A 33 -10.18 -7.66 0.50
N THR A 34 -10.60 -7.16 1.68
CA THR A 34 -10.52 -5.75 2.07
C THR A 34 -9.33 -5.57 2.99
N VAL A 35 -8.48 -4.58 2.70
CA VAL A 35 -7.26 -4.28 3.45
C VAL A 35 -7.34 -2.87 4.01
N LEU A 36 -7.05 -2.70 5.30
CA LEU A 36 -6.96 -1.41 5.98
C LEU A 36 -5.50 -1.09 6.28
N ILE A 37 -5.04 0.10 5.90
CA ILE A 37 -3.66 0.54 6.09
C ILE A 37 -3.64 1.87 6.83
N THR A 38 -3.04 1.89 8.01
CA THR A 38 -2.77 3.13 8.75
C THR A 38 -1.43 3.73 8.34
N GLY A 39 -1.39 5.06 8.20
CA GLY A 39 -0.21 5.76 7.68
C GLY A 39 0.03 5.52 6.18
N GLY A 40 -1.03 5.20 5.43
CA GLY A 40 -0.92 4.80 4.02
C GLY A 40 -0.71 5.94 3.03
N GLY A 41 -0.72 7.20 3.49
CA GLY A 41 -0.58 8.38 2.64
C GLY A 41 0.83 8.62 2.09
N GLY A 42 1.84 7.86 2.52
CA GLY A 42 3.19 8.01 1.99
C GLY A 42 4.19 6.97 2.49
N GLY A 43 5.43 7.08 2.01
CA GLY A 43 6.55 6.25 2.44
C GLY A 43 6.26 4.75 2.33
N ILE A 44 6.48 4.02 3.43
CA ILE A 44 6.29 2.57 3.49
C ILE A 44 4.81 2.19 3.37
N GLY A 45 3.91 2.93 4.01
CA GLY A 45 2.46 2.64 3.96
C GLY A 45 1.89 2.71 2.55
N PHE A 46 2.36 3.66 1.74
CA PHE A 46 2.01 3.76 0.33
C PHE A 46 2.46 2.52 -0.47
N GLU A 47 3.71 2.07 -0.30
CA GLU A 47 4.20 0.89 -1.04
C GLU A 47 3.54 -0.41 -0.55
N ILE A 48 3.12 -0.45 0.73
CA ILE A 48 2.29 -1.54 1.25
C ILE A 48 0.94 -1.57 0.51
N ALA A 49 0.26 -0.42 0.40
CA ALA A 49 -1.00 -0.32 -0.35
C ALA A 49 -0.84 -0.76 -1.81
N ARG A 50 0.22 -0.29 -2.45
CA ARG A 50 0.60 -0.69 -3.81
C ARG A 50 0.87 -2.19 -3.94
N SER A 51 1.53 -2.80 -2.96
CA SER A 51 1.81 -4.25 -2.95
C SER A 51 0.53 -5.07 -2.79
N PHE A 52 -0.40 -4.62 -1.95
CA PHE A 52 -1.71 -5.27 -1.80
C PHE A 52 -2.58 -5.14 -3.06
N ALA A 53 -2.51 -4.01 -3.76
CA ALA A 53 -3.17 -3.83 -5.06
C ALA A 53 -2.61 -4.81 -6.10
N LYS A 54 -1.28 -4.96 -6.18
CA LYS A 54 -0.63 -5.98 -7.04
C LYS A 54 -1.00 -7.42 -6.67
N ALA A 55 -1.28 -7.68 -5.40
CA ALA A 55 -1.74 -8.99 -4.93
C ALA A 55 -3.24 -9.24 -5.21
N GLY A 56 -3.95 -8.29 -5.80
CA GLY A 56 -5.34 -8.42 -6.24
C GLY A 56 -6.39 -8.09 -5.18
N ALA A 57 -6.05 -7.30 -4.14
CA ALA A 57 -7.03 -6.86 -3.15
C ALA A 57 -8.24 -6.18 -3.81
N SER A 58 -9.44 -6.45 -3.31
CA SER A 58 -10.68 -5.87 -3.87
C SER A 58 -10.93 -4.45 -3.34
N LYS A 59 -10.63 -4.22 -2.06
CA LYS A 59 -10.71 -2.88 -1.45
C LYS A 59 -9.47 -2.59 -0.62
N ILE A 60 -8.94 -1.38 -0.74
CA ILE A 60 -7.82 -0.88 0.06
C ILE A 60 -8.23 0.45 0.68
N ILE A 61 -8.37 0.45 2.00
CA ILE A 61 -8.70 1.62 2.80
C ILE A 61 -7.39 2.22 3.31
N ILE A 62 -7.17 3.48 2.98
CA ILE A 62 -5.94 4.22 3.30
C ILE A 62 -6.30 5.21 4.40
N ILE A 63 -5.74 5.04 5.59
CA ILE A 63 -5.87 6.01 6.67
C ILE A 63 -4.61 6.87 6.73
N GLU A 64 -4.79 8.20 6.67
CA GLU A 64 -3.73 9.16 6.91
C GLU A 64 -4.31 10.42 7.55
N ARG A 65 -3.55 11.03 8.47
CA ARG A 65 -4.00 12.24 9.17
C ARG A 65 -3.98 13.50 8.29
N ARG A 66 -3.04 13.56 7.35
CA ARG A 66 -2.84 14.68 6.44
C ARG A 66 -3.63 14.45 5.15
N GLY A 67 -4.78 15.12 5.02
CA GLY A 67 -5.65 15.01 3.84
C GLY A 67 -4.93 15.21 2.50
N ALA A 68 -4.03 16.19 2.40
CA ALA A 68 -3.28 16.41 1.14
C ALA A 68 -2.41 15.21 0.71
N LEU A 69 -1.82 14.47 1.65
CA LEU A 69 -1.06 13.25 1.32
C LEU A 69 -1.99 12.08 1.02
N LEU A 70 -3.14 12.02 1.71
CA LEU A 70 -4.15 11.01 1.48
C LEU A 70 -4.71 11.08 0.05
N ASP A 71 -5.05 12.28 -0.41
CA ASP A 71 -5.58 12.52 -1.75
C ASP A 71 -4.54 12.21 -2.83
N ASP A 72 -3.29 12.64 -2.64
CA ASP A 72 -2.17 12.35 -3.55
C ASP A 72 -1.88 10.84 -3.62
N ALA A 73 -1.86 10.15 -2.48
CA ALA A 73 -1.67 8.70 -2.43
C ALA A 73 -2.79 7.93 -3.14
N ALA A 74 -4.05 8.27 -2.85
CA ALA A 74 -5.20 7.64 -3.47
C ALA A 74 -5.24 7.91 -4.98
N GLY A 75 -4.93 9.14 -5.42
CA GLY A 75 -4.84 9.51 -6.83
C GLY A 75 -3.79 8.68 -7.57
N LYS A 76 -2.56 8.64 -7.05
CA LYS A 76 -1.47 7.84 -7.65
C LYS A 76 -1.80 6.36 -7.78
N LEU A 77 -2.40 5.78 -6.75
CA LEU A 77 -2.79 4.37 -6.77
C LEU A 77 -3.93 4.11 -7.76
N ARG A 78 -4.94 4.98 -7.81
CA ARG A 78 -6.02 4.87 -8.81
C ARG A 78 -5.50 4.99 -10.23
N ASP A 79 -4.57 5.90 -10.49
CA ASP A 79 -3.95 6.08 -11.81
C ASP A 79 -3.10 4.86 -12.20
N GLU A 80 -2.33 4.31 -11.26
CA GLU A 80 -1.49 3.14 -11.51
C GLU A 80 -2.30 1.84 -11.72
N PHE A 81 -3.42 1.69 -11.01
CA PHE A 81 -4.24 0.48 -11.03
C PHE A 81 -5.61 0.67 -11.69
N LYS A 82 -5.74 1.64 -12.61
CA LYS A 82 -6.99 1.96 -13.34
C LYS A 82 -7.64 0.76 -14.05
N ASP A 83 -6.81 -0.21 -14.46
CA ASP A 83 -7.25 -1.42 -15.17
C ASP A 83 -7.54 -2.60 -14.22
N SER A 84 -7.39 -2.40 -12.91
CA SER A 84 -7.66 -3.40 -11.88
C SER A 84 -9.06 -3.20 -11.26
N SER A 85 -9.59 -4.24 -10.64
CA SER A 85 -10.85 -4.19 -9.88
C SER A 85 -10.67 -3.71 -8.43
N THR A 86 -9.51 -3.14 -8.08
CA THR A 86 -9.20 -2.68 -6.72
C THR A 86 -9.80 -1.30 -6.48
N GLU A 87 -10.66 -1.20 -5.48
CA GLU A 87 -11.20 0.07 -5.00
C GLU A 87 -10.25 0.67 -3.94
N PHE A 88 -9.88 1.95 -4.10
CA PHE A 88 -9.09 2.68 -3.10
C PHE A 88 -9.97 3.69 -2.37
N ILE A 89 -10.07 3.54 -1.05
CA ILE A 89 -10.93 4.35 -0.17
C ILE A 89 -10.03 5.19 0.75
N PRO A 90 -9.84 6.49 0.46
CA PRO A 90 -9.12 7.38 1.35
C PRO A 90 -10.01 7.76 2.55
N GLU A 91 -9.50 7.54 3.76
CA GLU A 91 -10.14 7.94 5.01
C GLU A 91 -9.20 8.80 5.84
N GLN A 92 -9.61 10.01 6.20
CA GLN A 92 -8.80 10.85 7.07
C GLN A 92 -9.01 10.41 8.52
N GLY A 93 -7.93 10.08 9.22
CA GLY A 93 -8.04 9.68 10.63
C GLY A 93 -6.73 9.70 11.40
N ASP A 94 -6.84 9.80 12.72
CA ASP A 94 -5.75 9.66 13.68
C ASP A 94 -6.05 8.47 14.61
N ILE A 95 -5.17 7.46 14.60
CA ILE A 95 -5.34 6.25 15.42
C ILE A 95 -5.16 6.52 16.92
N GLY A 96 -4.55 7.65 17.28
CA GLY A 96 -4.42 8.09 18.67
C GLY A 96 -5.66 8.80 19.22
N ASP A 97 -6.68 9.03 18.39
CA ASP A 97 -7.94 9.67 18.76
C ASP A 97 -9.10 8.68 18.70
N ASP A 98 -9.62 8.28 19.86
CA ASP A 98 -10.74 7.34 19.99
C ASP A 98 -11.99 7.78 19.21
N THR A 99 -12.22 9.09 19.04
CA THR A 99 -13.37 9.58 18.26
C THR A 99 -13.18 9.32 16.77
N SER A 100 -11.96 9.51 16.27
CA SER A 100 -11.57 9.20 14.90
C SER A 100 -11.61 7.71 14.63
N VAL A 101 -11.33 6.84 15.61
CA VAL A 101 -11.40 5.39 15.43
C VAL A 101 -12.84 4.90 15.39
N ASN A 102 -13.70 5.42 16.27
CA ASN A 102 -15.11 5.01 16.35
C ASN A 102 -15.95 5.45 15.13
N SER A 103 -15.51 6.46 14.40
CA SER A 103 -16.16 6.90 13.16
C SER A 103 -15.78 6.07 11.94
N LEU A 104 -14.68 5.32 11.97
CA LEU A 104 -14.26 4.45 10.87
C LEU A 104 -15.26 3.31 10.70
N ARG A 105 -15.92 3.27 9.54
CA ARG A 105 -16.85 2.20 9.17
C ARG A 105 -16.29 1.46 7.96
N ILE A 106 -16.11 0.15 8.10
CA ILE A 106 -15.72 -0.74 7.02
C ILE A 106 -17.02 -1.39 6.51
N SER A 107 -17.57 -0.92 5.39
CA SER A 107 -18.77 -1.49 4.74
C SER A 107 -18.45 -2.28 3.48
#